data_AF-A0A7H4M8Z9-F1
#
_entry.id   AF-A0A7H4M8Z9-F1
#
_cell.length_a   1.000
_cell.length_b   1.000
_cell.length_c   1.000
_cell.angle_alpha   90.00
_cell.angle_beta   90.00
_cell.angle_gamma   90.00
#
_symmetry.space_group_name_H-M   'P 1'
#
loop_
_entity.id
_entity.type
_entity.pdbx_description
1 polymer ?
#
loop_
_entity_poly.entity_id
_entity_poly.type
_entity_poly.pdbx_seq_one_letter_code
_entity_poly.pdbx_strand_id
1 'polypeptide(L)'
;MSSPSSARRTSSIRAIRKAVTIDDKEINYLLNVYNAHFKKTLSRDDIVWTYSGVRPLCDDESDSPQAITRDYTLDIHDENGQAPLLSVFGGKLTTYRKLAEHALEKLTPYYKGIGPAWTKTAVLPGGDIGGDRDDYAAKLRRRFPFISESLARHYARTYGSNSEWILKEASALSDLGEDFGHEFYEAELKISG
;
A
#
# COMPACT_ATOMS: atom_id res chain seq x y z
N MET A 1 27.30 -28.19 -15.28
CA MET A 1 28.22 -27.47 -14.38
C MET A 1 27.68 -26.06 -14.22
N SER A 2 26.97 -25.80 -13.12
CA SER A 2 26.34 -24.50 -12.86
C SER A 2 27.36 -23.55 -12.22
N SER A 3 27.60 -22.40 -12.84
CA SER A 3 28.54 -21.39 -12.37
C SER A 3 28.18 -20.87 -10.96
N PRO A 4 29.15 -20.73 -10.02
CA PRO A 4 28.90 -20.32 -8.64
C PRO A 4 28.54 -18.82 -8.45
N SER A 5 28.35 -18.07 -9.54
CA SER A 5 28.16 -16.61 -9.52
C SER A 5 26.73 -16.16 -9.14
N SER A 6 25.70 -16.97 -9.41
CA SER A 6 24.30 -16.54 -9.20
C SER A 6 23.92 -16.49 -7.71
N ALA A 7 24.43 -17.41 -6.90
CA ALA A 7 24.06 -17.53 -5.48
C ALA A 7 24.58 -16.38 -4.60
N ARG A 8 25.73 -15.75 -4.94
CA ARG A 8 26.28 -14.61 -4.18
C ARG A 8 25.56 -13.28 -4.48
N ARG A 9 24.90 -13.14 -5.63
CA ARG A 9 24.14 -11.92 -5.97
C ARG A 9 22.79 -11.87 -5.27
N THR A 10 22.13 -13.02 -5.10
CA THR A 10 20.80 -13.12 -4.48
C THR A 10 20.82 -12.78 -2.98
N SER A 11 21.90 -13.09 -2.27
CA SER A 11 22.06 -12.75 -0.85
C SER A 11 22.20 -11.24 -0.61
N SER A 12 22.83 -10.51 -1.54
CA SER A 12 23.09 -9.08 -1.41
C SER A 12 21.83 -8.23 -1.63
N ILE A 13 20.96 -8.62 -2.58
CA ILE A 13 19.71 -7.91 -2.87
C ILE A 13 18.70 -8.04 -1.71
N ARG A 14 18.65 -9.21 -1.08
CA ARG A 14 17.71 -9.48 0.04
C ARG A 14 18.05 -8.68 1.30
N ALA A 15 19.34 -8.44 1.56
CA ALA A 15 19.81 -7.65 2.70
C ALA A 15 19.54 -6.14 2.52
N ILE A 16 19.75 -5.60 1.31
CA ILE A 16 19.50 -4.18 0.99
C ILE A 16 18.02 -3.81 1.16
N ARG A 17 17.09 -4.73 0.83
CA ARG A 17 15.65 -4.47 0.84
C ARG A 17 15.06 -4.12 2.22
N LYS A 18 15.69 -4.56 3.32
CA LYS A 18 15.20 -4.31 4.69
C LYS A 18 15.91 -3.17 5.42
N ALA A 19 17.07 -2.74 4.94
CA ALA A 19 17.93 -1.75 5.60
C ALA A 19 17.99 -0.41 4.85
N VAL A 20 17.11 -0.19 3.87
CA VAL A 20 17.10 1.05 3.09
C VAL A 20 16.65 2.22 3.96
N THR A 21 17.49 3.25 4.02
CA THR A 21 17.23 4.51 4.74
C THR A 21 17.54 5.66 3.80
N ILE A 22 16.96 6.83 4.09
CA ILE A 22 17.34 8.06 3.39
C ILE A 22 18.79 8.43 3.73
N ASP A 23 19.53 9.01 2.78
CA ASP A 23 20.86 9.57 3.03
C ASP A 23 20.90 11.11 3.03
N ASP A 24 22.03 11.68 3.44
CA ASP A 24 22.21 13.14 3.50
C ASP A 24 22.11 13.84 2.14
N LYS A 25 22.49 13.16 1.06
CA LYS A 25 22.42 13.72 -0.28
C LYS A 25 20.97 13.80 -0.74
N GLU A 26 20.17 12.79 -0.44
CA GLU A 26 18.73 12.77 -0.72
C GLU A 26 17.99 13.85 0.08
N ILE A 27 18.30 14.01 1.38
CA ILE A 27 17.72 15.10 2.20
C ILE A 27 18.04 16.47 1.59
N ASN A 28 19.32 16.72 1.30
CA ASN A 28 19.76 17.99 0.72
C ASN A 28 19.12 18.22 -0.66
N TYR A 29 19.03 17.19 -1.49
CA TYR A 29 18.38 17.26 -2.80
C TYR A 29 16.92 17.70 -2.69
N LEU A 30 16.13 17.07 -1.81
CA LEU A 30 14.72 17.41 -1.63
C LEU A 30 14.52 18.81 -1.05
N LEU A 31 15.29 19.19 -0.02
CA LEU A 31 15.23 20.54 0.56
C LEU A 31 15.63 21.62 -0.44
N ASN A 32 16.65 21.38 -1.26
CA ASN A 32 17.10 22.32 -2.28
C ASN A 32 16.01 22.56 -3.34
N VAL A 33 15.41 21.49 -3.86
CA VAL A 33 14.32 21.60 -4.83
C VAL A 33 13.14 22.34 -4.20
N TYR A 34 12.73 21.98 -2.98
CA TYR A 34 11.64 22.68 -2.28
C TYR A 34 11.94 24.18 -2.09
N ASN A 35 13.07 24.52 -1.48
CA ASN A 35 13.42 25.91 -1.16
C ASN A 35 13.63 26.78 -2.41
N ALA A 36 13.94 26.19 -3.57
CA ALA A 36 14.01 26.91 -4.84
C ALA A 36 12.64 27.34 -5.38
N HIS A 37 11.55 26.67 -4.97
CA HIS A 37 10.21 26.89 -5.51
C HIS A 37 9.24 27.58 -4.53
N PHE A 38 9.52 27.54 -3.23
CA PHE A 38 8.61 28.04 -2.19
C PHE A 38 9.19 29.22 -1.40
N LYS A 39 8.33 30.16 -1.01
CA LYS A 39 8.72 31.34 -0.20
C LYS A 39 9.08 30.97 1.23
N LYS A 40 8.32 30.06 1.85
CA LYS A 40 8.65 29.54 3.17
C LYS A 40 9.80 28.55 2.99
N THR A 41 10.95 28.85 3.57
CA THR A 41 12.08 27.94 3.57
C THR A 41 11.93 26.87 4.65
N LEU A 42 12.47 25.68 4.38
CA LEU A 42 12.58 24.58 5.33
C LEU A 42 14.05 24.21 5.52
N SER A 43 14.36 23.79 6.74
CA SER A 43 15.65 23.27 7.20
C SER A 43 15.55 21.78 7.53
N ARG A 44 16.68 21.18 7.89
CA ARG A 44 16.71 19.79 8.38
C ARG A 44 15.95 19.63 9.71
N ASP A 45 15.92 20.67 10.53
CA ASP A 45 15.24 20.65 11.83
C ASP A 45 13.71 20.65 11.70
N ASP A 46 13.18 20.99 10.51
CA ASP A 46 11.75 20.93 10.21
C ASP A 46 11.28 19.51 9.81
N ILE A 47 12.19 18.54 9.66
CA ILE A 47 11.87 17.18 9.25
C ILE A 47 11.38 16.38 10.46
N VAL A 48 10.09 16.05 10.49
CA VAL A 48 9.47 15.28 11.59
C VAL A 48 9.47 13.77 11.37
N TRP A 49 9.66 13.30 10.12
CA TRP A 49 9.76 11.88 9.79
C TRP A 49 10.36 11.66 8.40
N THR A 50 10.98 10.50 8.18
CA THR A 50 11.51 10.07 6.88
C THR A 50 11.21 8.60 6.65
N TYR A 51 10.92 8.22 5.41
CA TYR A 51 10.82 6.83 4.97
C TYR A 51 11.60 6.64 3.68
N SER A 52 12.09 5.42 3.42
CA SER A 52 12.77 5.08 2.17
C SER A 52 12.30 3.71 1.69
N GLY A 53 12.42 3.47 0.38
CA GLY A 53 11.96 2.25 -0.25
C GLY A 53 12.65 2.02 -1.59
N VAL A 54 12.95 0.75 -1.88
CA VAL A 54 13.53 0.36 -3.17
C VAL A 54 12.43 -0.07 -4.14
N ARG A 55 12.48 0.45 -5.37
CA ARG A 55 11.55 0.05 -6.44
C ARG A 55 12.09 -1.21 -7.12
N PRO A 56 11.35 -2.32 -7.17
CA PRO A 56 11.75 -3.51 -7.92
C PRO A 56 11.47 -3.24 -9.41
N LEU A 57 12.42 -2.60 -10.08
CA LEU A 57 12.34 -2.33 -11.51
C LEU A 57 12.80 -3.55 -12.31
N CYS A 58 12.23 -3.74 -13.51
CA CYS A 58 12.74 -4.72 -14.46
C CYS A 58 14.05 -4.19 -15.01
N ASP A 59 15.10 -5.01 -15.02
CA ASP A 59 16.41 -4.64 -15.57
C ASP A 59 16.29 -4.64 -17.10
N ASP A 60 16.07 -3.46 -17.69
CA ASP A 60 15.91 -3.25 -19.14
C ASP A 60 17.21 -2.75 -19.80
N GLU A 61 18.36 -2.94 -19.14
CA GLU A 61 19.69 -2.47 -19.56
C GLU A 61 19.82 -0.93 -19.72
N SER A 62 18.92 -0.14 -19.13
CA SER A 62 18.99 1.33 -19.20
C SER A 62 20.10 1.92 -18.32
N ASP A 63 20.97 2.76 -18.89
CA ASP A 63 22.09 3.44 -18.21
C ASP A 63 21.67 4.48 -17.13
N SER A 64 20.38 4.83 -17.01
CA SER A 64 19.87 5.79 -16.03
C SER A 64 18.67 5.25 -15.25
N PRO A 65 18.68 5.27 -13.90
CA PRO A 65 17.57 4.79 -13.07
C PRO A 65 16.24 5.52 -13.30
N GLN A 66 16.27 6.74 -13.86
CA GLN A 66 15.06 7.49 -14.20
C GLN A 66 14.44 7.07 -15.54
N ALA A 67 15.24 6.46 -16.42
CA ALA A 67 14.84 6.04 -17.77
C ALA A 67 14.25 4.63 -17.83
N ILE A 68 14.51 3.79 -16.82
CA ILE A 68 13.98 2.43 -16.73
C ILE A 68 12.46 2.44 -16.84
N THR A 69 11.91 1.57 -17.70
CA THR A 69 10.47 1.46 -17.89
C THR A 69 9.75 1.19 -16.58
N ARG A 70 8.70 1.97 -16.33
CA ARG A 70 7.85 1.80 -15.14
C ARG A 70 6.61 0.95 -15.44
N ASP A 71 6.56 0.33 -16.61
CA ASP A 71 5.53 -0.66 -16.91
C ASP A 71 5.81 -1.99 -16.22
N TYR A 72 4.83 -2.89 -16.25
CA TYR A 72 4.96 -4.22 -15.68
C TYR A 72 5.13 -5.26 -16.79
N THR A 73 5.85 -6.32 -16.46
CA THR A 73 5.97 -7.51 -17.30
C THR A 73 5.49 -8.73 -16.52
N LEU A 74 4.69 -9.55 -17.20
CA LEU A 74 4.18 -10.82 -16.68
C LEU A 74 4.77 -11.95 -17.50
N ASP A 75 5.60 -12.77 -16.85
CA ASP A 75 6.15 -13.98 -17.43
C ASP A 75 5.43 -15.20 -16.85
N ILE A 76 5.08 -16.17 -17.71
CA ILE A 76 4.43 -17.41 -17.29
C ILE A 76 5.14 -18.58 -17.94
N HIS A 77 5.53 -19.54 -17.11
CA HIS A 77 6.17 -20.78 -17.55
C HIS A 77 5.46 -21.97 -16.93
N ASP A 78 5.37 -23.09 -17.65
CA ASP A 78 4.84 -24.34 -17.15
C ASP A 78 5.78 -25.50 -17.52
N GLU A 79 5.59 -26.63 -16.85
CA GLU A 79 6.22 -27.88 -17.24
C GLU A 79 5.13 -28.85 -17.72
N ASN A 80 5.18 -29.21 -19.01
CA ASN A 80 4.24 -30.12 -19.65
C ASN A 80 2.76 -29.71 -19.51
N GLY A 81 2.47 -28.40 -19.55
CA GLY A 81 1.12 -27.86 -19.40
C GLY A 81 0.56 -27.96 -17.98
N GLN A 82 1.41 -28.20 -16.98
CA GLN A 82 1.02 -28.29 -15.57
C GLN A 82 1.89 -27.36 -14.70
N ALA A 83 1.37 -27.07 -13.50
CA ALA A 83 2.05 -26.26 -12.47
C ALA A 83 2.60 -24.91 -13.01
N PRO A 84 1.74 -24.01 -13.51
CA PRO A 84 2.20 -22.73 -14.05
C PRO A 84 2.86 -21.87 -12.96
N LEU A 85 4.04 -21.34 -13.27
CA LEU A 85 4.73 -20.31 -12.51
C LEU A 85 4.54 -18.96 -13.20
N LEU A 86 3.82 -18.05 -12.54
CA LEU A 86 3.66 -16.67 -13.00
C LEU A 86 4.55 -15.74 -12.17
N SER A 87 5.42 -14.98 -12.85
CA SER A 87 6.33 -14.00 -12.26
C SER A 87 5.93 -12.58 -12.64
N VAL A 88 6.00 -11.66 -11.68
CA VAL A 88 5.67 -10.23 -11.86
C VAL A 88 6.93 -9.39 -11.70
N PHE A 89 7.25 -8.61 -12.72
CA PHE A 89 8.35 -7.64 -12.70
C PHE A 89 7.79 -6.22 -12.87
N GLY A 90 8.19 -5.29 -12.00
CA GLY A 90 7.64 -3.93 -11.97
C GLY A 90 6.22 -3.86 -11.40
N GLY A 91 5.41 -2.94 -11.94
CA GLY A 91 4.05 -2.69 -11.48
C GLY A 91 3.92 -1.49 -10.53
N LYS A 92 3.11 -0.51 -10.94
CA LYS A 92 2.78 0.66 -10.11
C LYS A 92 1.56 0.35 -9.26
N LEU A 93 1.46 1.02 -8.11
CA LEU A 93 0.22 1.03 -7.32
C LEU A 93 -0.97 1.52 -8.15
N THR A 94 -0.76 2.37 -9.15
CA THR A 94 -1.85 2.85 -10.04
C THR A 94 -2.36 1.80 -11.03
N THR A 95 -1.56 0.77 -11.35
CA THR A 95 -1.90 -0.25 -12.37
C THR A 95 -2.19 -1.62 -11.78
N TYR A 96 -2.07 -1.79 -10.45
CA TYR A 96 -2.16 -3.09 -9.77
C TYR A 96 -3.42 -3.89 -10.13
N ARG A 97 -4.59 -3.24 -10.24
CA ARG A 97 -5.86 -3.90 -10.55
C ARG A 97 -5.85 -4.52 -11.95
N LYS A 98 -5.34 -3.78 -12.95
CA LYS A 98 -5.23 -4.27 -14.33
C LYS A 98 -4.14 -5.32 -14.47
N LEU A 99 -3.01 -5.14 -13.77
CA LEU A 99 -1.95 -6.14 -13.69
C LEU A 99 -2.49 -7.47 -13.15
N ALA A 100 -3.24 -7.44 -12.05
CA ALA A 100 -3.85 -8.65 -11.47
C ALA A 100 -4.85 -9.30 -12.44
N GLU A 101 -5.68 -8.52 -13.12
CA GLU A 101 -6.61 -9.01 -14.16
C GLU A 101 -5.84 -9.73 -15.28
N HIS A 102 -4.77 -9.12 -15.83
CA HIS A 102 -3.93 -9.73 -16.87
C HIS A 102 -3.18 -10.99 -16.38
N ALA A 103 -2.80 -11.03 -15.12
CA ALA A 103 -2.17 -12.22 -14.53
C ALA A 103 -3.16 -13.39 -14.48
N LEU A 104 -4.41 -13.14 -14.10
CA LEU A 104 -5.45 -14.16 -14.08
C LEU A 104 -5.87 -14.60 -15.50
N GLU A 105 -5.85 -13.69 -16.48
CA GLU A 105 -6.03 -14.04 -17.89
C GLU A 105 -4.96 -15.04 -18.37
N LYS A 106 -3.69 -14.82 -18.03
CA LYS A 106 -2.60 -15.78 -18.34
C LYS A 106 -2.76 -17.12 -17.64
N LEU A 107 -3.31 -17.14 -16.42
CA LEU A 107 -3.53 -18.36 -15.64
C LEU A 107 -4.81 -19.12 -16.04
N THR A 108 -5.73 -18.49 -16.76
CA THR A 108 -7.04 -19.06 -17.12
C THR A 108 -6.96 -20.44 -17.80
N PRO A 109 -6.02 -20.72 -18.74
CA PRO A 109 -5.92 -22.04 -19.38
C PRO A 109 -5.67 -23.23 -18.42
N TYR A 110 -5.11 -22.96 -17.22
CA TYR A 110 -4.74 -23.99 -16.26
C TYR A 110 -5.86 -24.34 -15.26
N TYR A 111 -6.97 -23.57 -15.24
CA TYR A 111 -8.05 -23.75 -14.28
C TYR A 111 -9.40 -23.96 -14.98
N LYS A 112 -9.92 -25.20 -14.93
CA LYS A 112 -11.26 -25.52 -15.43
C LYS A 112 -12.32 -24.86 -14.56
N GLY A 113 -13.24 -24.13 -15.19
CA GLY A 113 -14.37 -23.48 -14.50
C GLY A 113 -14.02 -22.16 -13.79
N ILE A 114 -12.87 -21.55 -14.10
CA ILE A 114 -12.54 -20.22 -13.62
C ILE A 114 -13.58 -19.18 -14.08
N GLY A 115 -13.98 -18.29 -13.18
CA GLY A 115 -14.92 -17.21 -13.46
C GLY A 115 -14.31 -16.07 -14.30
N PRO A 116 -15.14 -15.19 -14.89
CA PRO A 116 -14.66 -14.04 -15.63
C PRO A 116 -14.08 -12.95 -14.71
N ALA A 117 -13.39 -11.97 -15.31
CA ALA A 117 -12.93 -10.78 -14.60
C ALA A 117 -14.11 -9.99 -13.97
N TRP A 118 -13.95 -9.56 -12.72
CA TRP A 118 -15.03 -8.91 -11.94
C TRP A 118 -14.56 -7.67 -11.15
N THR A 119 -13.25 -7.46 -10.99
CA THR A 119 -12.69 -6.45 -10.07
C THR A 119 -12.96 -5.01 -10.48
N LYS A 120 -13.31 -4.75 -11.74
CA LYS A 120 -13.57 -3.40 -12.26
C LYS A 120 -14.78 -2.73 -11.58
N THR A 121 -15.79 -3.52 -11.21
CA THR A 121 -17.04 -3.04 -10.62
C THR A 121 -17.16 -3.38 -9.14
N ALA A 122 -16.13 -4.01 -8.57
CA ALA A 122 -16.09 -4.36 -7.17
C ALA A 122 -15.81 -3.14 -6.30
N VAL A 123 -16.40 -3.13 -5.10
CA VAL A 123 -16.02 -2.23 -4.02
C VAL A 123 -15.09 -2.99 -3.09
N LEU A 124 -13.91 -2.42 -2.80
CA LEU A 124 -12.98 -3.02 -1.84
C LEU A 124 -13.56 -2.97 -0.42
N PRO A 125 -13.17 -3.90 0.47
CA PRO A 125 -13.56 -3.85 1.87
C PRO A 125 -13.31 -2.46 2.50
N GLY A 126 -14.27 -1.98 3.29
CA GLY A 126 -14.26 -0.61 3.84
C GLY A 126 -14.69 0.49 2.86
N GLY A 127 -14.79 0.22 1.55
CA GLY A 127 -15.13 1.22 0.53
C GLY A 127 -16.62 1.53 0.40
N ASP A 128 -17.50 0.74 1.01
CA ASP A 128 -18.95 0.87 0.85
C ASP A 128 -19.55 1.92 1.80
N ILE A 129 -19.21 3.19 1.55
CA ILE A 129 -19.60 4.33 2.42
C ILE A 129 -20.73 5.18 1.83
N GLY A 130 -21.18 4.88 0.61
CA GLY A 130 -22.32 5.52 -0.04
C GLY A 130 -22.20 7.04 -0.22
N GLY A 131 -20.98 7.56 -0.40
CA GLY A 131 -20.69 8.99 -0.52
C GLY A 131 -19.20 9.28 -0.39
N ASP A 132 -18.85 10.50 0.00
CA ASP A 132 -17.47 10.83 0.37
C ASP A 132 -17.19 10.52 1.85
N ARG A 133 -15.92 10.69 2.25
CA ARG A 133 -15.43 10.35 3.58
C ARG A 133 -15.90 11.32 4.66
N ASP A 134 -16.14 12.58 4.31
CA ASP A 134 -16.58 13.58 5.29
C ASP A 134 -18.08 13.43 5.58
N ASP A 135 -18.88 13.11 4.55
CA ASP A 135 -20.29 12.68 4.70
C ASP A 135 -20.38 11.41 5.55
N TYR A 136 -19.52 10.42 5.29
CA TYR A 136 -19.50 9.19 6.08
C TYR A 136 -19.07 9.43 7.53
N ALA A 137 -18.09 10.30 7.77
CA ALA A 137 -17.73 10.71 9.14
C ALA A 137 -18.91 11.36 9.87
N ALA A 138 -19.70 12.21 9.19
CA ALA A 138 -20.91 12.79 9.76
C ALA A 138 -21.98 11.73 10.06
N LYS A 139 -22.18 10.75 9.16
CA LYS A 139 -23.07 9.60 9.39
C LYS A 139 -22.61 8.78 10.62
N LEU A 140 -21.31 8.51 10.74
CA LEU A 140 -20.75 7.80 11.90
C LEU A 140 -21.04 8.54 13.21
N ARG A 141 -20.85 9.86 13.27
CA ARG A 141 -21.17 10.65 14.48
C ARG A 141 -22.64 10.68 14.81
N ARG A 142 -23.52 10.67 13.81
CA ARG A 142 -24.97 10.59 14.05
C ARG A 142 -25.36 9.25 14.68
N ARG A 143 -24.71 8.17 14.27
CA ARG A 143 -24.96 6.83 14.80
C ARG A 143 -24.28 6.59 16.15
N PHE A 144 -23.07 7.09 16.32
CA PHE A 144 -22.25 6.94 17.52
C PHE A 144 -21.94 8.32 18.10
N PRO A 145 -22.90 9.00 18.77
CA PRO A 145 -22.77 10.40 19.17
C PRO A 145 -21.68 10.67 20.21
N PHE A 146 -21.16 9.63 20.86
CA PHE A 146 -20.08 9.73 21.85
C PHE A 146 -18.69 9.92 21.23
N ILE A 147 -18.50 9.66 19.93
CA ILE A 147 -17.20 9.86 19.27
C ILE A 147 -17.01 11.32 18.85
N SER A 148 -15.78 11.81 19.00
CA SER A 148 -15.38 13.14 18.58
C SER A 148 -15.42 13.31 17.06
N GLU A 149 -15.28 14.56 16.60
CA GLU A 149 -15.16 14.81 15.16
C GLU A 149 -13.88 14.23 14.56
N SER A 150 -12.76 14.35 15.28
CA SER A 150 -11.46 13.83 14.88
C SER A 150 -11.49 12.31 14.77
N LEU A 151 -12.06 11.62 15.77
CA LEU A 151 -12.15 10.17 15.77
C LEU A 151 -13.06 9.64 14.65
N ALA A 152 -14.21 10.28 14.42
CA ALA A 152 -15.08 9.90 13.30
C ALA A 152 -14.40 10.10 11.94
N ARG A 153 -13.65 11.20 11.78
CA ARG A 153 -12.89 11.49 10.56
C ARG A 153 -11.76 10.50 10.36
N HIS A 154 -11.06 10.10 11.42
CA HIS A 154 -10.05 9.04 11.41
C HIS A 154 -10.66 7.73 10.94
N TYR A 155 -11.71 7.26 11.59
CA TYR A 155 -12.36 5.99 11.24
C TYR A 155 -12.91 5.97 9.81
N ALA A 156 -13.57 7.04 9.37
CA ALA A 156 -14.06 7.15 8.00
C ALA A 156 -12.93 7.12 6.94
N ARG A 157 -11.75 7.67 7.25
CA ARG A 157 -10.62 7.77 6.30
C ARG A 157 -9.72 6.54 6.31
N THR A 158 -9.71 5.78 7.40
CA THR A 158 -8.84 4.61 7.59
C THR A 158 -9.59 3.31 7.34
N TYR A 159 -10.79 3.16 7.92
CA TYR A 159 -11.56 1.91 7.91
C TYR A 159 -12.82 1.97 7.04
N GLY A 160 -13.33 3.18 6.78
CA GLY A 160 -14.55 3.38 6.00
C GLY A 160 -15.71 2.56 6.58
N SER A 161 -16.42 1.77 5.78
CA SER A 161 -17.57 0.98 6.25
C SER A 161 -17.22 -0.05 7.34
N ASN A 162 -15.96 -0.48 7.44
CA ASN A 162 -15.53 -1.39 8.50
C ASN A 162 -15.45 -0.71 9.88
N SER A 163 -15.61 0.63 9.95
CA SER A 163 -15.67 1.38 11.23
C SER A 163 -16.74 0.83 12.17
N GLU A 164 -17.84 0.31 11.63
CA GLU A 164 -18.92 -0.28 12.42
C GLU A 164 -18.51 -1.57 13.13
N TRP A 165 -17.55 -2.32 12.57
CA TRP A 165 -17.01 -3.53 13.23
C TRP A 165 -16.07 -3.18 14.37
N ILE A 166 -15.50 -1.98 14.36
CA ILE A 166 -14.67 -1.44 15.45
C ILE A 166 -15.56 -1.01 16.60
N LEU A 167 -16.56 -0.18 16.28
CA LEU A 167 -17.46 0.42 17.25
C LEU A 167 -18.48 -0.59 17.79
N LYS A 168 -18.89 -1.60 17.02
CA LYS A 168 -19.84 -2.64 17.41
C LYS A 168 -21.09 -2.05 18.10
N GLU A 169 -21.31 -2.41 19.37
CA GLU A 169 -22.41 -1.95 20.23
C GLU A 169 -21.94 -0.90 21.25
N ALA A 170 -20.73 -0.35 21.11
CA ALA A 170 -20.22 0.70 21.98
C ALA A 170 -21.18 1.90 21.97
N SER A 171 -21.43 2.42 23.16
CA SER A 171 -22.40 3.49 23.43
C SER A 171 -21.76 4.69 24.15
N ALA A 172 -20.56 4.51 24.70
CA ALA A 172 -19.74 5.54 25.32
C ALA A 172 -18.26 5.36 24.95
N LEU A 173 -17.45 6.41 25.12
CA LEU A 173 -16.00 6.36 24.88
C LEU A 173 -15.30 5.31 25.74
N SER A 174 -15.77 5.09 26.98
CA SER A 174 -15.23 4.07 27.87
C SER A 174 -15.37 2.65 27.33
N ASP A 175 -16.34 2.41 26.46
CA ASP A 175 -16.57 1.09 25.85
C ASP A 175 -15.49 0.75 24.80
N LEU A 176 -14.70 1.74 24.37
CA LEU A 176 -13.60 1.55 23.43
C LEU A 176 -12.33 1.00 24.12
N GLY A 177 -12.33 0.93 25.45
CA GLY A 177 -11.22 0.40 26.25
C GLY A 177 -10.14 1.44 26.54
N GLU A 178 -8.91 0.97 26.71
CA GLU A 178 -7.75 1.81 27.01
C GLU A 178 -7.48 2.82 25.87
N ASP A 179 -7.18 4.07 26.24
CA ASP A 179 -6.68 5.10 25.32
C ASP A 179 -5.15 5.10 25.35
N PHE A 180 -4.53 4.74 24.22
CA PHE A 180 -3.08 4.75 24.06
C PHE A 180 -2.53 6.14 23.67
N GLY A 181 -3.41 7.14 23.56
CA GLY A 181 -3.10 8.51 23.20
C GLY A 181 -3.53 8.86 21.77
N HIS A 182 -3.82 10.14 21.54
CA HIS A 182 -4.31 10.66 20.26
C HIS A 182 -5.60 9.98 19.75
N GLU A 183 -6.49 9.59 20.68
CA GLU A 183 -7.74 8.89 20.39
C GLU A 183 -7.54 7.52 19.72
N PHE A 184 -6.41 6.87 19.97
CA PHE A 184 -6.13 5.50 19.55
C PHE A 184 -6.51 4.53 20.66
N TYR A 185 -7.66 3.86 20.51
CA TYR A 185 -8.25 3.03 21.57
C TYR A 185 -8.00 1.53 21.37
N GLU A 186 -8.10 0.76 22.46
CA GLU A 186 -7.99 -0.70 22.46
C GLU A 186 -8.91 -1.39 21.44
N ALA A 187 -10.13 -0.88 21.25
CA ALA A 187 -11.07 -1.39 20.26
C ALA A 187 -10.49 -1.36 18.82
N GLU A 188 -9.71 -0.33 18.47
CA GLU A 188 -9.04 -0.21 17.18
C GLU A 188 -7.88 -1.20 17.06
N LEU A 189 -7.09 -1.36 18.13
CA LEU A 189 -5.94 -2.27 18.16
C LEU A 189 -6.35 -3.74 18.00
N LYS A 190 -7.46 -4.16 18.64
CA LYS A 190 -7.96 -5.55 18.62
C LYS A 190 -8.37 -6.09 17.25
N ILE A 191 -8.46 -5.25 16.22
CA ILE A 191 -8.77 -5.67 14.84
C ILE A 191 -7.52 -6.14 14.10
N SER A 192 -6.36 -5.63 14.50
CA SER A 192 -5.09 -5.85 13.79
C SER A 192 -4.35 -7.13 14.24
N GLY A 193 -4.94 -7.94 15.12
CA GLY A 193 -4.42 -9.22 15.62
C GLY A 193 -5.37 -10.37 15.33
#